data_AF-A0A2H5YDQ1-F1
#
_entry.id   AF-A0A2H5YDQ1-F1
#
_cell.length_a   1.000
_cell.length_b   1.000
_cell.length_c   1.000
_cell.angle_alpha   90.00
_cell.angle_beta   90.00
_cell.angle_gamma   90.00
#
_symmetry.space_group_name_H-M   'P 1'
#
loop_
_entity.id
_entity.type
_entity.pdbx_description
1 polymer ?
#
loop_
_entity_poly.entity_id
_entity_poly.type
_entity_poly.pdbx_seq_one_letter_code
_entity_poly.pdbx_strand_id
1 'polypeptide(L)'
;MPSLQYLIDSMCANFTAQALYALVLEVVADGPRSLRDIARKVAERDPSLDLGSARQLAEAAVEALGKKGEVRVQGGVVYGARVRKEGVGLR
;
A
#
# COMPACT_ATOMS: atom_id res chain seq x y z
N MET A 1 1.06 -18.54 -1.96
CA MET A 1 0.93 -17.22 -2.61
C MET A 1 2.33 -16.72 -2.96
N PRO A 2 2.57 -16.22 -4.18
CA PRO A 2 3.86 -15.62 -4.54
C PRO A 2 4.14 -14.41 -3.63
N SER A 3 5.41 -14.21 -3.27
CA SER A 3 5.80 -13.07 -2.44
C SER A 3 5.70 -11.75 -3.21
N LEU A 4 5.51 -10.63 -2.51
CA LEU A 4 5.50 -9.30 -3.14
C LEU A 4 6.80 -9.02 -3.92
N GLN A 5 7.93 -9.53 -3.42
CA GLN A 5 9.21 -9.42 -4.11
C GLN A 5 9.19 -10.15 -5.47
N TYR A 6 8.60 -11.34 -5.54
CA TYR A 6 8.46 -12.08 -6.80
C TYR A 6 7.57 -11.35 -7.83
N LEU A 7 6.50 -10.70 -7.38
CA LEU A 7 5.61 -9.91 -8.23
C LEU A 7 6.34 -8.66 -8.79
N ILE A 8 7.12 -7.99 -7.94
CA ILE A 8 7.90 -6.82 -8.33
C ILE A 8 9.00 -7.22 -9.32
N ASP A 9 9.76 -8.26 -9.03
CA ASP A 9 10.85 -8.74 -9.89
C ASP A 9 10.32 -9.24 -11.26
N SER A 10 9.05 -9.68 -11.31
CA SER A 10 8.41 -10.17 -12.55
C SER A 10 7.68 -9.08 -13.36
N MET A 11 7.34 -7.93 -12.77
CA MET A 11 6.48 -6.92 -13.41
C MET A 11 7.09 -5.52 -13.49
N CYS A 12 8.06 -5.17 -12.65
CA CYS A 12 8.56 -3.80 -12.51
C CYS A 12 10.09 -3.74 -12.42
N ALA A 13 10.74 -3.03 -13.35
CA ALA A 13 12.15 -2.69 -13.22
C ALA A 13 12.40 -1.44 -12.34
N ASN A 14 11.36 -0.61 -12.12
CA ASN A 14 11.47 0.71 -11.48
C ASN A 14 10.72 0.85 -10.14
N PHE A 15 10.12 -0.23 -9.64
CA PHE A 15 9.34 -0.23 -8.40
C PHE A 15 10.00 -1.14 -7.39
N THR A 16 10.18 -0.68 -6.15
CA THR A 16 10.66 -1.55 -5.05
C THR A 16 9.51 -1.83 -4.09
N ALA A 17 9.61 -2.92 -3.31
CA ALA A 17 8.61 -3.23 -2.28
C ALA A 17 8.47 -2.07 -1.28
N GLN A 18 9.58 -1.39 -0.96
CA GLN A 18 9.60 -0.22 -0.10
C GLN A 18 8.88 0.98 -0.71
N ALA A 19 9.09 1.26 -2.00
CA ALA A 19 8.39 2.35 -2.69
C ALA A 19 6.87 2.11 -2.73
N LEU A 20 6.46 0.85 -2.92
CA LEU A 20 5.06 0.46 -2.89
C LEU A 20 4.44 0.58 -1.50
N TYR A 21 5.16 0.15 -0.45
CA TYR A 21 4.72 0.37 0.93
C TYR A 21 4.55 1.84 1.26
N ALA A 22 5.54 2.67 0.92
CA ALA A 22 5.49 4.11 1.15
C ALA A 22 4.30 4.76 0.43
N LEU A 23 4.04 4.38 -0.83
CA LEU A 23 2.90 4.87 -1.60
C LEU A 23 1.56 4.48 -0.94
N VAL A 24 1.41 3.23 -0.50
CA VAL A 24 0.17 2.79 0.18
C VAL A 24 -0.05 3.60 1.45
N LEU A 25 0.99 3.81 2.26
CA LEU A 25 0.92 4.58 3.50
C LEU A 25 0.59 6.05 3.25
N GLU A 26 1.20 6.67 2.23
CA GLU A 26 0.89 8.04 1.81
C GLU A 26 -0.59 8.17 1.39
N VAL A 27 -1.08 7.22 0.59
CA VAL A 27 -2.47 7.22 0.10
C VAL A 27 -3.49 7.13 1.23
N VAL A 28 -3.20 6.36 2.29
CA VAL A 28 -4.08 6.21 3.45
C VAL A 28 -3.81 7.20 4.60
N ALA A 29 -2.78 8.05 4.48
CA ALA A 29 -2.43 9.04 5.50
C ALA A 29 -3.53 10.10 5.68
N ASP A 30 -4.14 10.53 4.57
CA ASP A 30 -5.22 11.52 4.55
C ASP A 30 -6.60 10.95 4.89
N GLY A 31 -6.68 9.62 5.10
CA GLY A 31 -7.91 8.94 5.47
C GLY A 31 -8.09 7.59 4.80
N PRO A 32 -9.19 6.88 5.13
CA PRO A 32 -9.47 5.58 4.56
C PRO A 32 -9.59 5.63 3.03
N ARG A 33 -9.07 4.60 2.37
CA ARG A 33 -9.10 4.45 0.90
C ARG A 33 -9.51 3.04 0.50
N SER A 34 -10.19 2.91 -0.63
CA SER A 34 -10.47 1.59 -1.17
C SER A 34 -9.21 1.00 -1.82
N LEU A 35 -9.14 -0.33 -1.93
CA LEU A 35 -8.09 -1.00 -2.71
C LEU A 35 -8.06 -0.52 -4.17
N ARG A 36 -9.21 -0.11 -4.72
CA ARG A 36 -9.30 0.44 -6.08
C ARG A 36 -8.59 1.79 -6.21
N ASP A 37 -8.69 2.64 -5.20
CA ASP A 37 -8.03 3.95 -5.19
C ASP A 37 -6.50 3.78 -5.06
N ILE A 38 -6.08 2.85 -4.20
CA ILE A 38 -4.66 2.48 -4.04
C ILE A 38 -4.11 1.91 -5.35
N ALA A 39 -4.82 0.97 -5.98
CA ALA A 39 -4.41 0.38 -7.26
C ALA A 39 -4.29 1.44 -8.37
N ARG A 40 -5.21 2.42 -8.41
CA ARG A 40 -5.10 3.53 -9.36
C ARG A 40 -3.84 4.36 -9.11
N LYS A 41 -3.52 4.65 -7.85
CA LYS A 41 -2.28 5.37 -7.49
C LYS A 41 -1.02 4.60 -7.86
N VAL A 42 -1.03 3.27 -7.75
CA VAL A 42 0.07 2.41 -8.21
C VAL A 42 0.24 2.52 -9.72
N ALA A 43 -0.85 2.43 -10.50
CA ALA A 43 -0.80 2.59 -11.96
C ALA A 43 -0.42 4.02 -12.41
N GLU A 44 -0.79 5.06 -11.66
CA GLU A 44 -0.35 6.44 -11.90
C GLU A 44 1.15 6.60 -11.68
N ARG A 45 1.72 5.86 -10.71
CA ARG A 45 3.14 5.92 -10.38
C ARG A 45 4.00 5.14 -11.37
N ASP A 46 3.48 4.04 -11.92
CA ASP A 46 4.10 3.27 -12.99
C ASP A 46 3.10 3.02 -14.13
N PRO A 47 3.13 3.84 -15.20
CA PRO A 47 2.18 3.74 -16.31
C PRO A 47 2.36 2.49 -17.18
N SER A 48 3.40 1.67 -16.93
CA SER A 48 3.56 0.37 -17.59
C SER A 48 2.63 -0.70 -17.01
N LEU A 49 2.10 -0.48 -15.80
CA LEU A 49 1.17 -1.39 -15.15
C LEU A 49 -0.26 -1.17 -15.64
N ASP A 50 -0.90 -2.24 -16.10
CA ASP A 50 -2.35 -2.25 -16.21
C ASP A 50 -3.02 -2.27 -14.82
N LEU A 51 -4.30 -1.91 -14.77
CA LEU A 51 -5.04 -1.80 -13.52
C LEU A 51 -5.16 -3.14 -12.76
N GLY A 52 -5.13 -4.27 -13.46
CA GLY A 52 -5.13 -5.61 -12.86
C GLY A 52 -3.82 -5.91 -12.14
N SER A 53 -2.68 -5.66 -12.80
CA SER A 53 -1.35 -5.80 -12.21
C SER A 53 -1.14 -4.84 -11.04
N ALA A 54 -1.55 -3.58 -11.20
CA ALA A 54 -1.50 -2.58 -10.14
C ALA A 54 -2.36 -2.96 -8.92
N ARG A 55 -3.51 -3.62 -9.15
CA ARG A 55 -4.35 -4.14 -8.08
C ARG A 55 -3.70 -5.28 -7.32
N GLN A 56 -3.06 -6.23 -8.01
CA GLN A 56 -2.34 -7.33 -7.34
C GLN A 56 -1.21 -6.81 -6.46
N LEU A 57 -0.46 -5.80 -6.95
CA LEU A 57 0.57 -5.13 -6.17
C LEU A 57 -0.02 -4.41 -4.96
N ALA A 58 -1.11 -3.66 -5.12
CA ALA A 58 -1.78 -2.99 -4.02
C ALA A 58 -2.27 -3.97 -2.94
N GLU A 59 -2.90 -5.09 -3.34
CA GLU A 59 -3.36 -6.12 -2.42
C GLU A 59 -2.21 -6.76 -1.64
N ALA A 60 -1.13 -7.15 -2.33
CA ALA A 60 0.05 -7.74 -1.70
C ALA A 60 0.76 -6.75 -0.76
N ALA A 61 0.81 -5.47 -1.13
CA ALA A 61 1.40 -4.42 -0.28
C ALA A 61 0.58 -4.16 0.98
N VAL A 62 -0.73 -4.06 0.84
CA VAL A 62 -1.66 -3.88 1.96
C VAL A 62 -1.63 -5.09 2.90
N GLU A 63 -1.55 -6.32 2.36
CA GLU A 63 -1.42 -7.53 3.18
C GLU A 63 -0.12 -7.52 3.99
N ALA A 64 1.01 -7.17 3.35
CA ALA A 64 2.30 -7.11 4.03
C ALA A 64 2.34 -6.00 5.11
N LEU A 65 1.80 -4.81 4.82
CA LEU A 65 1.67 -3.74 5.80
C LEU A 65 0.70 -4.10 6.93
N GLY A 66 -0.34 -4.86 6.63
CA GLY A 66 -1.29 -5.38 7.61
C GLY A 66 -0.61 -6.34 8.60
N LYS A 67 0.27 -7.22 8.12
CA LYS A 67 1.10 -8.10 8.97
C LYS A 67 2.07 -7.33 9.87
N LYS A 68 2.50 -6.13 9.44
CA LYS A 68 3.34 -5.22 10.23
C LYS A 68 2.54 -4.33 11.18
N GLY A 69 1.21 -4.34 11.09
CA GLY A 69 0.34 -3.47 11.88
C GLY A 69 0.32 -2.01 11.43
N GLU A 70 0.83 -1.69 10.24
CA GLU A 70 0.90 -0.32 9.71
C GLU A 70 -0.40 0.09 9.00
N VAL A 71 -1.20 -0.88 8.56
CA VAL A 71 -2.54 -0.65 8.00
C VAL A 71 -3.53 -1.69 8.53
N ARG A 72 -4.81 -1.38 8.46
CA ARG A 72 -5.91 -2.31 8.75
C ARG A 72 -6.89 -2.33 7.59
N VAL A 73 -7.39 -3.50 7.23
CA VAL A 73 -8.44 -3.65 6.22
C VAL A 73 -9.76 -3.99 6.91
N GLN A 74 -10.82 -3.23 6.61
CA GLN A 74 -12.18 -3.48 7.09
C GLN A 74 -13.18 -3.17 5.97
N GLY A 75 -14.03 -4.14 5.62
CA GLY A 75 -15.05 -3.96 4.58
C GLY A 75 -14.49 -3.57 3.20
N GLY A 76 -13.28 -4.00 2.84
CA GLY A 76 -12.62 -3.63 1.58
C GLY A 76 -11.99 -2.24 1.57
N VAL A 77 -12.00 -1.55 2.71
CA VAL A 77 -11.38 -0.24 2.92
C VAL A 77 -10.11 -0.41 3.74
N VAL A 78 -9.05 0.26 3.32
CA VAL A 78 -7.74 0.28 3.97
C VAL A 78 -7.62 1.54 4.81
N TYR A 79 -7.30 1.35 6.08
CA TYR A 79 -7.08 2.39 7.07
C TYR A 79 -5.59 2.41 7.41
N GLY A 80 -4.96 3.58 7.37
CA GLY A 80 -3.66 3.73 8.00
C GLY A 80 -3.81 3.43 9.49
N ALA A 81 -2.95 2.56 10.02
CA ALA A 81 -2.75 2.55 11.46
C ALA A 81 -2.15 3.91 11.73
N ARG A 82 -2.93 4.85 12.29
CA ARG A 82 -2.39 6.13 12.74
C ARG A 82 -1.14 5.78 13.52
N VAL A 83 0.03 6.15 12.98
CA VAL A 83 1.20 6.32 13.81
C VAL A 83 0.67 7.23 14.89
N ARG A 84 0.53 6.71 16.11
CA ARG A 84 0.48 7.60 17.25
C ARG A 84 1.82 8.33 17.13
N LYS A 85 1.84 9.49 16.46
CA LYS A 85 2.60 10.59 17.00
C LYS A 85 1.95 10.77 18.35
N GLU A 86 2.50 10.01 19.29
CA GLU A 86 2.28 10.18 20.69
C GLU A 86 2.25 11.69 20.87
N GLY A 87 1.11 12.18 21.33
CA GLY A 87 1.11 13.46 21.98
C GLY A 87 2.17 13.34 23.06
N VAL A 88 3.36 13.86 22.79
CA VAL A 88 4.18 14.47 23.84
C VAL A 88 3.43 15.74 24.22
N GLY A 89 2.31 15.51 24.90
CA GLY A 89 1.57 16.47 25.68
C GLY A 89 1.36 15.75 26.99
N LEU A 90 2.24 16.07 27.95
CA LEU A 90 1.96 16.24 29.39
C LEU A 90 3.25 16.00 30.21
N ARG A 91 4.09 17.03 30.31
CA ARG A 91 4.28 17.82 31.53
C ARG A 91 5.20 19.00 31.28
#